data_AF-A0A7V0YDA8-F1
#
_entry.id   AF-A0A7V0YDA8-F1
#
_cell.length_a   1.000
_cell.length_b   1.000
_cell.length_c   1.000
_cell.angle_alpha   90.00
_cell.angle_beta   90.00
_cell.angle_gamma   90.00
#
_symmetry.space_group_name_H-M   'P 1'
#
loop_
_entity.id
_entity.type
_entity.pdbx_description
1 polymer ?
#
loop_
_entity_poly.entity_id
_entity_poly.type
_entity_poly.pdbx_seq_one_letter_code
_entity_poly.pdbx_strand_id
1 'polypeptide(L)'
;MAKHKAPKPIPKFASEAEERAFWETHDTAEYVDWSQARLGVFPDLKPSTETISLRLPAGLLAELKTLANQRDVPYQSLLKVFLAERVARERAARRGALPNRPLQRAARAPSRTARR
;
A
#
# COMPACT_ATOMS: atom_id res chain seq x y z
N MET A 1 -26.35 7.34 0.32
CA MET A 1 -25.59 8.14 1.30
C MET A 1 -25.21 7.24 2.48
N ALA A 2 -23.95 6.82 2.61
CA ALA A 2 -23.53 5.96 3.72
C ALA A 2 -23.38 6.83 5.00
N LYS A 3 -24.01 6.42 6.10
CA LYS A 3 -23.88 7.08 7.40
C LYS A 3 -22.46 6.89 7.93
N HIS A 4 -21.69 7.97 8.06
CA HIS A 4 -20.43 7.94 8.80
C HIS A 4 -20.75 7.88 10.30
N LYS A 5 -20.23 6.86 10.98
CA LYS A 5 -20.33 6.72 12.44
C LYS A 5 -19.40 7.78 13.06
N ALA A 6 -19.91 8.55 14.01
CA ALA A 6 -19.09 9.56 14.69
C ALA A 6 -17.89 8.88 15.38
N PRO A 7 -16.67 9.40 15.22
CA PRO A 7 -15.47 8.79 15.80
C PRO A 7 -15.56 8.81 17.32
N LYS A 8 -15.07 7.73 17.94
CA LYS A 8 -14.88 7.66 19.39
C LYS A 8 -13.76 8.62 19.81
N PRO A 9 -13.79 9.20 21.03
CA PRO A 9 -12.72 10.04 21.52
C PRO A 9 -11.41 9.25 21.61
N ILE A 10 -10.32 9.84 21.09
CA ILE A 10 -8.96 9.28 21.19
C ILE A 10 -8.50 9.37 22.66
N PRO A 11 -8.04 8.28 23.28
CA PRO A 11 -7.51 8.32 24.65
C PRO A 11 -6.28 9.23 24.77
N LYS A 12 -6.08 9.83 25.94
CA LYS A 12 -4.84 10.56 26.23
C LYS A 12 -3.78 9.57 26.67
N PHE A 13 -2.68 9.46 25.93
CA PHE A 13 -1.54 8.61 26.27
C PHE A 13 -0.45 9.40 26.99
N ALA A 14 0.25 8.78 27.93
CA ALA A 14 1.37 9.41 28.63
C ALA A 14 2.70 9.24 27.89
N SER A 15 2.81 8.23 27.01
CA SER A 15 4.00 7.97 26.19
C SER A 15 3.65 7.42 24.80
N GLU A 16 4.57 7.60 23.84
CA GLU A 16 4.46 7.04 22.48
C GLU A 16 4.42 5.50 22.48
N ALA A 17 5.06 4.86 23.46
CA ALA A 17 5.05 3.41 23.60
C ALA A 17 3.66 2.88 23.98
N GLU A 18 2.95 3.56 24.89
CA GLU A 18 1.57 3.23 25.25
C GLU A 18 0.61 3.45 24.08
N GLU A 19 0.81 4.53 23.33
CA GLU A 19 0.04 4.81 22.13
C GLU A 19 0.21 3.71 21.08
N ARG A 20 1.45 3.27 20.81
CA ARG A 20 1.73 2.17 19.87
C ARG A 20 1.04 0.88 20.30
N ALA A 21 1.16 0.49 21.56
CA ALA A 21 0.53 -0.73 22.09
C ALA A 21 -1.01 -0.68 22.00
N PHE A 22 -1.59 0.51 22.20
CA PHE A 22 -3.03 0.72 22.00
C PHE A 22 -3.43 0.55 20.53
N TRP A 23 -2.70 1.17 19.60
CA TRP A 23 -3.03 1.09 18.16
C TRP A 23 -2.74 -0.28 17.54
N GLU A 24 -1.82 -1.07 18.08
CA GLU A 24 -1.60 -2.46 17.66
C GLU A 24 -2.82 -3.36 17.92
N THR A 25 -3.63 -3.00 18.93
CA THR A 25 -4.75 -3.83 19.41
C THR A 25 -6.12 -3.27 19.02
N HIS A 26 -6.22 -2.02 18.59
CA HIS A 26 -7.49 -1.33 18.33
C HIS A 26 -7.61 -0.87 16.87
N ASP A 27 -8.81 -1.05 16.29
CA ASP A 27 -9.11 -0.62 14.92
C ASP A 27 -9.20 0.92 14.82
N THR A 28 -8.29 1.50 14.05
CA THR A 28 -8.17 2.95 13.82
C THR A 28 -9.40 3.55 13.12
N ALA A 29 -10.19 2.73 12.41
CA ALA A 29 -11.41 3.18 11.73
C ALA A 29 -12.50 3.68 12.69
N GLU A 30 -12.45 3.32 13.97
CA GLU A 30 -13.44 3.76 14.97
C GLU A 30 -13.09 5.11 15.62
N TYR A 31 -11.86 5.59 15.47
CA TYR A 31 -11.33 6.75 16.19
C TYR A 31 -10.94 7.92 15.26
N VAL A 32 -10.63 7.63 13.98
CA VAL A 32 -10.14 8.63 13.03
C VAL A 32 -11.18 8.93 11.95
N ASP A 33 -11.45 10.21 11.72
CA ASP A 33 -12.25 10.66 10.58
C ASP A 33 -11.41 10.69 9.30
N TRP A 34 -11.49 9.60 8.55
CA TRP A 34 -10.78 9.44 7.27
C TRP A 34 -11.29 10.37 6.16
N SER A 35 -12.41 11.09 6.34
CA SER A 35 -12.89 12.06 5.36
C SER A 35 -11.98 13.28 5.22
N GLN A 36 -11.18 13.57 6.26
CA GLN A 36 -10.22 14.67 6.30
C GLN A 36 -8.79 14.24 5.94
N ALA A 37 -8.58 12.96 5.60
CA ALA A 37 -7.26 12.45 5.29
C ALA A 37 -6.68 13.15 4.04
N ARG A 38 -5.45 13.63 4.16
CA ARG A 38 -4.69 14.25 3.05
C ARG A 38 -3.50 13.36 2.70
N LEU A 39 -3.14 13.31 1.42
CA LEU A 39 -1.88 12.69 1.03
C LEU A 39 -0.73 13.51 1.62
N GLY A 40 -0.05 12.94 2.61
CA GLY A 40 1.24 13.45 3.08
C GLY A 40 2.33 13.09 2.06
N VAL A 41 3.09 14.08 1.62
CA VAL A 41 4.36 13.85 0.94
C VAL A 41 5.41 13.81 2.04
N PHE A 42 6.17 12.72 2.09
CA PHE A 42 7.21 12.50 3.08
C PHE A 42 8.60 12.64 2.43
N PRO A 43 9.09 13.88 2.21
CA PRO A 43 10.31 14.11 1.44
C PRO A 43 11.57 13.51 2.09
N ASP A 44 11.59 13.40 3.42
CA ASP A 44 12.79 12.99 4.18
C ASP A 44 12.87 11.47 4.46
N LEU A 45 11.82 10.72 4.15
CA LEU A 45 11.80 9.28 4.34
C LEU A 45 12.62 8.60 3.24
N LYS A 46 13.82 8.11 3.59
CA LYS A 46 14.62 7.27 2.69
C LYS A 46 13.89 5.93 2.48
N PRO A 47 13.60 5.52 1.22
CA PRO A 47 13.09 4.18 0.99
C PRO A 47 14.10 3.15 1.47
N SER A 48 13.66 2.14 2.21
CA SER A 48 14.57 1.08 2.70
C SER A 48 15.17 0.34 1.51
N THR A 49 16.50 0.25 1.45
CA THR A 49 17.21 -0.53 0.42
C THR A 49 17.63 -1.87 0.99
N GLU A 50 17.27 -2.96 0.31
CA GLU A 50 17.72 -4.30 0.62
C GLU A 50 18.71 -4.77 -0.45
N THR A 51 19.83 -5.36 -0.03
CA THR A 51 20.84 -5.91 -0.93
C THR A 51 20.46 -7.34 -1.30
N ILE A 52 20.26 -7.59 -2.59
CA ILE A 52 19.95 -8.91 -3.12
C ILE A 52 21.01 -9.36 -4.14
N SER A 53 21.27 -10.66 -4.20
CA SER A 53 22.10 -11.28 -5.23
C SER A 53 21.22 -11.87 -6.33
N LEU A 54 21.33 -11.34 -7.55
CA LEU A 54 20.54 -11.77 -8.71
C LEU A 54 21.47 -12.31 -9.81
N ARG A 55 21.06 -13.39 -10.49
CA ARG A 55 21.72 -13.88 -11.71
C ARG A 55 21.01 -13.35 -12.96
N LEU A 56 21.79 -12.83 -13.90
CA LEU A 56 21.30 -12.32 -15.19
C LEU A 56 22.04 -13.00 -16.35
N PRO A 57 21.38 -13.26 -17.49
CA PRO A 57 22.07 -13.67 -18.70
C PRO A 57 23.09 -12.62 -19.16
N ALA A 58 24.26 -13.07 -19.63
CA ALA A 58 25.36 -12.17 -19.99
C ALA A 58 24.99 -11.18 -21.11
N GLY A 59 24.26 -11.63 -22.13
CA GLY A 59 23.81 -10.78 -23.24
C GLY A 59 22.92 -9.63 -22.77
N LEU A 60 21.93 -9.93 -21.93
CA LEU A 60 21.04 -8.93 -21.35
C LEU A 60 21.79 -7.89 -20.51
N LEU A 61 22.79 -8.34 -19.72
CA LEU A 61 23.62 -7.43 -18.94
C LEU A 61 24.44 -6.49 -19.84
N ALA A 62 24.96 -6.99 -20.97
CA ALA A 62 25.70 -6.18 -21.93
C ALA A 62 24.79 -5.12 -22.58
N GLU A 63 23.59 -5.51 -23.00
CA GLU A 63 22.59 -4.58 -23.56
C GLU A 63 22.19 -3.49 -22.56
N LEU A 64 21.95 -3.86 -21.30
CA LEU A 64 21.64 -2.90 -20.23
C LEU A 64 22.77 -1.89 -20.01
N LYS A 65 24.03 -2.33 -20.06
CA LYS A 65 25.19 -1.43 -19.94
C LYS A 65 25.27 -0.46 -21.13
N THR A 66 25.06 -0.95 -22.35
CA THR A 66 25.04 -0.11 -23.55
C THR A 66 23.93 0.95 -23.47
N LEU A 67 22.71 0.56 -23.10
CA LEU A 67 21.58 1.47 -22.95
C LEU A 67 21.82 2.51 -21.84
N ALA A 68 22.46 2.10 -20.75
CA ALA A 68 22.77 2.98 -19.64
C ALA A 68 23.81 4.05 -20.03
N ASN A 69 24.86 3.63 -20.74
CA ASN A 69 25.87 4.56 -21.28
C ASN A 69 25.25 5.55 -22.28
N GLN A 70 24.36 5.10 -23.16
CA GLN A 70 23.67 6.00 -24.11
C GLN A 70 22.81 7.07 -23.42
N ARG A 71 22.32 6.78 -22.21
CA ARG A 71 21.48 7.67 -21.40
C ARG A 71 22.28 8.42 -20.33
N ASP A 72 23.61 8.28 -20.33
CA ASP A 72 24.52 8.85 -19.33
C ASP A 72 24.11 8.52 -17.88
N VAL A 73 23.71 7.28 -17.63
CA VAL A 73 23.34 6.79 -16.29
C VAL A 73 24.06 5.49 -15.94
N PRO A 74 24.30 5.21 -14.65
CA PRO A 74 24.81 3.90 -14.25
C PRO A 74 23.81 2.78 -14.57
N TYR A 75 24.30 1.63 -15.07
CA TYR A 75 23.44 0.50 -15.44
C TYR A 75 22.59 -0.03 -14.27
N GLN A 76 23.10 0.05 -13.04
CA GLN A 76 22.36 -0.33 -11.84
C GLN A 76 21.18 0.60 -11.57
N SER A 77 21.34 1.90 -11.83
CA SER A 77 20.26 2.88 -11.70
C SER A 77 19.20 2.65 -12.78
N LEU A 78 19.63 2.43 -14.03
CA LEU A 78 18.71 2.12 -15.14
C LEU A 78 17.91 0.84 -14.85
N LEU A 79 18.57 -0.19 -14.35
CA LEU A 79 17.91 -1.45 -13.96
C LEU A 79 16.80 -1.22 -12.93
N LYS A 80 17.06 -0.41 -11.89
CA LYS A 80 16.07 -0.09 -10.86
C LYS A 80 14.85 0.61 -11.46
N VAL A 81 15.07 1.58 -12.35
CA VAL A 81 13.98 2.31 -13.03
C VAL A 81 13.13 1.34 -13.85
N PHE A 82 13.74 0.51 -14.68
CA PHE A 82 13.01 -0.46 -15.51
C PHE A 82 12.21 -1.47 -14.70
N LEU A 83 12.78 -1.99 -13.61
CA LEU A 83 12.08 -2.90 -12.71
C LEU A 83 10.88 -2.20 -12.05
N ALA A 84 11.07 -1.00 -11.53
CA ALA A 84 10.00 -0.22 -10.90
C ALA A 84 8.85 0.05 -11.88
N GLU A 85 9.16 0.48 -13.10
CA GLU A 85 8.16 0.71 -14.14
C GLU A 85 7.40 -0.58 -14.51
N ARG A 86 8.10 -1.71 -14.69
CA ARG A 86 7.43 -2.97 -15.03
C ARG A 86 6.51 -3.43 -13.92
N VAL A 87 6.94 -3.35 -12.66
CA VAL A 87 6.10 -3.68 -11.50
C VAL A 87 4.87 -2.76 -11.42
N ALA A 88 5.03 -1.47 -11.67
CA ALA A 88 3.92 -0.52 -11.68
C ALA A 88 2.90 -0.86 -12.79
N ARG A 89 3.38 -1.17 -14.00
CA ARG A 89 2.54 -1.61 -15.13
C ARG A 89 1.76 -2.89 -14.80
N GLU A 90 2.42 -3.89 -14.21
CA GLU A 90 1.76 -5.15 -13.80
C GLU A 90 0.69 -4.92 -12.73
N ARG A 91 0.96 -4.05 -11.74
CA ARG A 91 -0.02 -3.69 -10.70
C ARG A 91 -1.20 -2.91 -11.26
N ALA A 92 -0.97 -2.08 -12.28
CA ALA A 92 -2.04 -1.34 -12.96
C ALA A 92 -2.91 -2.27 -13.82
N ALA A 93 -2.29 -3.16 -14.60
CA ALA A 93 -2.99 -4.15 -15.40
C ALA A 93 -3.89 -5.06 -14.55
N ARG A 94 -3.39 -5.53 -13.40
CA ARG A 94 -4.16 -6.35 -12.44
C ARG A 94 -5.34 -5.60 -11.82
N ARG A 95 -5.19 -4.29 -11.53
CA ARG A 95 -6.28 -3.45 -11.00
C ARG A 95 -7.36 -3.18 -12.04
N GLY A 96 -6.99 -3.03 -13.32
CA GLY A 96 -7.96 -2.88 -14.41
C GLY A 96 -8.73 -4.16 -14.75
N ALA A 97 -8.18 -5.34 -14.41
CA ALA A 97 -8.77 -6.65 -14.71
C ALA A 97 -9.78 -7.16 -13.66
N LEU A 98 -9.86 -6.53 -12.48
CA LEU A 98 -10.88 -6.85 -11.48
C LEU A 98 -12.09 -5.95 -11.74
N PRO A 99 -13.22 -6.46 -12.30
CA PRO A 99 -14.45 -5.68 -12.30
C PRO A 99 -14.78 -5.38 -10.84
N ASN A 100 -15.11 -4.12 -10.55
CA ASN A 100 -15.62 -3.66 -9.26
C ASN A 100 -16.70 -4.63 -8.78
N ARG A 101 -16.30 -5.60 -7.96
CA ARG A 101 -17.23 -6.43 -7.22
C ARG A 101 -17.49 -5.61 -5.97
N PRO A 102 -18.61 -4.85 -5.90
CA PRO A 102 -18.96 -4.23 -4.64
C PRO A 102 -18.92 -5.34 -3.60
N LEU A 103 -18.18 -5.12 -2.52
CA LEU A 103 -18.20 -5.99 -1.35
C LEU A 103 -19.68 -6.22 -1.07
N GLN A 104 -20.18 -7.41 -1.42
CA GLN A 104 -21.56 -7.76 -1.18
C GLN A 104 -21.67 -7.65 0.34
N ARG A 105 -22.30 -6.58 0.82
CA ARG A 105 -22.67 -6.45 2.21
C ARG A 105 -23.46 -7.71 2.47
N ALA A 106 -22.86 -8.65 3.20
CA ALA A 106 -23.54 -9.85 3.62
C ALA A 106 -24.82 -9.37 4.29
N ALA A 107 -25.94 -9.54 3.57
CA ALA A 107 -27.24 -9.22 4.11
C ALA A 107 -27.37 -10.12 5.33
N ARG A 108 -27.34 -9.50 6.52
CA ARG A 108 -27.73 -10.16 7.77
C ARG A 108 -29.06 -10.84 7.49
N ALA A 109 -29.06 -12.17 7.44
CA ALA A 109 -30.28 -12.94 7.48
C ALA A 109 -31.04 -12.55 8.74
N PRO A 110 -32.33 -12.19 8.68
CA PRO A 110 -33.10 -11.99 9.88
C PRO A 110 -33.19 -13.33 10.62
N SER A 111 -32.77 -13.32 11.88
CA SER A 111 -33.06 -14.36 12.85
C SER A 111 -34.56 -14.64 12.83
N ARG A 112 -34.94 -15.85 12.41
CA ARG A 112 -36.29 -16.37 12.60
C ARG A 112 -36.53 -16.50 14.10
N THR A 113 -37.09 -15.46 14.69
CA THR A 113 -37.66 -15.49 16.03
C THR A 113 -38.81 -16.48 16.04
N ALA A 114 -38.85 -17.27 17.11
CA ALA A 114 -39.83 -18.30 17.40
C ALA A 114 -41.28 -17.83 17.22
N ARG A 115 -42.13 -18.75 16.74
CA ARG A 115 -43.56 -18.66 16.94
C ARG A 115 -44.13 -20.07 17.14
N ARG A 116 -44.58 -20.26 18.38
CA ARG A 116 -45.63 -21.14 18.91
C ARG A 116 -45.70 -22.59 18.46
#